data_AF-A0A669BXY9-F1
#
_entry.id   AF-A0A669BXY9-F1
#
_cell.length_a   1.000
_cell.length_b   1.000
_cell.length_c   1.000
_cell.angle_alpha   90.00
_cell.angle_beta   90.00
_cell.angle_gamma   90.00
#
_symmetry.space_group_name_H-M   'P 1'
#
loop_
_entity.id
_entity.type
_entity.pdbx_description
1 polymer ?
#
loop_
_entity_poly.entity_id
_entity_poly.type
_entity_poly.pdbx_seq_one_letter_code
_entity_poly.pdbx_strand_id
1 'polypeptide(L)'
;MLLNSEERMNPPKYTCHFRNVNQFTYLGIQIVPKLEEVVNHNYGPIMTDISKSVERWSSLQISLIGRINILKMNVLPKLLYLFQNIPLPPPSDFFLKIRKLFNQFLWNNKRPRLRLLLLYLPFDAGGLQCPNMVWYYWAAQLRTIMFYYAAEKPPAWRTIESLSLRLPLPTYVYSDKYNKLKDITLNPIVKNMIYILHVTQRYLNIKSSLSVFSPIWGNNYFAPGRADGGFKIWADSGLGLVKDAFGGDGRLLSFEQLISKFNIPRKHFFKYLQFRSFIRSYHNDFTQIPPLSTLEKILTKNPTGRGMISELYNLMMTSSPDSSAAKLEAWRYDLQEELTVEQWSKACKLAQTQTGNTRLKLLQFNWLMRVYITPEKLNKFNMQIPDICNRCEEDKGTLLHCLWSCPKIKEFWEEVRVMIKEILSIKLVMDPKLFLLGLYPAGCNINHFEKIFINMGILQAKRVIALTWRSLGKPSISHWFKELSLCLPLEKITYTLKDKQEIFQKIWGRYIQYIENEDLSGLLRETGTA
;
A
#
# COMPACT_ATOMS: atom_id res chain seq x y z
N MET A 1 30.45 -26.78 -12.99
CA MET A 1 31.05 -26.14 -14.19
C MET A 1 29.93 -25.84 -15.15
N LEU A 2 29.78 -24.58 -15.58
CA LEU A 2 28.81 -24.19 -16.60
C LEU A 2 29.51 -24.32 -17.95
N LEU A 3 29.10 -25.29 -18.77
CA LEU A 3 29.64 -25.49 -20.12
C LEU A 3 29.22 -24.35 -21.03
N ASN A 4 30.14 -23.92 -21.91
CA ASN A 4 29.88 -22.93 -22.95
C ASN A 4 28.90 -23.50 -24.01
N SER A 5 28.30 -22.65 -24.84
CA SER A 5 27.29 -23.07 -25.82
C SER A 5 27.78 -24.15 -26.78
N GLU A 6 29.04 -24.10 -27.19
CA GLU A 6 29.66 -25.09 -28.09
C GLU A 6 29.92 -26.43 -27.37
N GLU A 7 30.38 -26.39 -26.12
CA GLU A 7 30.62 -27.59 -25.29
C GLU A 7 29.31 -28.31 -24.90
N ARG A 8 28.17 -27.62 -24.92
CA ARG A 8 26.85 -28.26 -24.73
C ARG A 8 26.40 -29.05 -25.96
N MET A 9 26.74 -28.58 -27.15
CA MET A 9 26.38 -29.24 -28.41
C MET A 9 27.28 -30.45 -28.66
N ASN A 10 28.54 -30.40 -28.20
CA ASN A 10 29.51 -31.49 -28.26
C ASN A 10 30.08 -31.80 -26.86
N PRO A 11 29.35 -32.53 -26.00
CA PRO A 11 29.84 -32.85 -24.67
C PRO A 11 31.11 -33.71 -24.75
N PRO A 12 32.16 -33.42 -23.95
CA PRO A 12 33.35 -34.26 -23.90
C PRO A 12 32.96 -35.69 -23.50
N LYS A 13 33.60 -36.70 -24.10
CA LYS A 13 33.33 -38.16 -23.92
C LYS A 13 33.61 -38.71 -22.51
N TYR A 14 33.75 -37.84 -21.51
CA TYR A 14 33.83 -38.27 -20.12
C TYR A 14 32.42 -38.55 -19.60
N THR A 15 32.22 -39.74 -19.04
CA THR A 15 30.97 -40.20 -18.42
C THR A 15 30.66 -39.41 -17.15
N CYS A 16 30.22 -38.18 -17.33
CA CYS A 16 29.56 -37.40 -16.31
C CYS A 16 28.18 -38.04 -16.03
N HIS A 17 27.94 -38.51 -14.80
CA HIS A 17 26.64 -39.08 -14.38
C HIS A 17 25.47 -38.06 -14.40
N PHE A 18 25.74 -36.78 -14.68
CA PHE A 18 24.69 -35.78 -14.82
C PHE A 18 24.07 -35.82 -16.22
N ARG A 19 22.75 -35.98 -16.27
CA ARG A 19 21.97 -35.82 -17.51
C ARG A 19 21.90 -34.35 -17.86
N ASN A 20 22.36 -33.98 -19.05
CA ASN A 20 22.16 -32.64 -19.59
C ASN A 20 20.67 -32.48 -19.95
N VAL A 21 20.02 -31.46 -19.38
CA VAL A 21 18.60 -31.17 -19.60
C VAL A 21 18.43 -29.75 -20.10
N ASN A 22 17.58 -29.56 -21.11
CA ASN A 22 17.32 -28.25 -21.71
C ASN A 22 16.43 -27.36 -20.85
N GLN A 23 15.73 -27.94 -19.86
CA GLN A 23 14.92 -27.22 -18.88
C GLN A 23 14.68 -28.13 -17.67
N PHE A 24 14.54 -27.54 -16.49
CA PHE A 24 14.05 -28.25 -15.31
C PHE A 24 13.25 -27.32 -14.41
N THR A 25 12.38 -27.88 -13.58
CA THR A 25 11.59 -27.10 -12.62
C THR A 25 12.15 -27.28 -11.23
N TYR A 26 12.46 -26.19 -10.55
CA TYR A 26 12.92 -26.18 -9.16
C TYR A 26 12.00 -25.31 -8.33
N LEU A 27 11.34 -25.92 -7.34
CA LEU A 27 10.35 -25.24 -6.48
C LEU A 27 9.30 -24.46 -7.30
N GLY A 28 8.86 -25.02 -8.43
CA GLY A 28 7.88 -24.36 -9.31
C GLY A 28 8.42 -23.23 -10.19
N ILE A 29 9.73 -22.92 -10.16
CA ILE A 29 10.38 -22.03 -11.12
C ILE A 29 11.02 -22.87 -12.22
N GLN A 30 10.69 -22.58 -13.48
CA GLN A 30 11.33 -23.19 -14.64
C GLN A 30 12.69 -22.53 -14.88
N ILE A 31 13.74 -23.32 -14.80
CA ILE A 31 15.12 -22.90 -15.06
C ILE A 31 15.50 -23.40 -16.45
N VAL A 32 15.93 -22.45 -17.29
CA VAL A 32 16.38 -22.67 -18.65
C VAL A 32 17.82 -22.16 -18.81
N PRO A 33 18.59 -22.66 -19.79
CA PRO A 33 20.02 -22.35 -19.91
C PRO A 33 20.34 -20.89 -20.23
N LYS A 34 19.39 -20.14 -20.79
CA LYS A 34 19.52 -18.70 -21.09
C LYS A 34 18.69 -17.88 -20.09
N LEU A 35 19.32 -16.96 -19.38
CA LEU A 35 18.66 -16.13 -18.36
C LEU A 35 17.51 -15.27 -18.93
N GLU A 36 17.64 -14.80 -20.17
CA GLU A 36 16.60 -14.01 -20.85
C GLU A 36 15.30 -14.79 -21.04
N GLU A 37 15.40 -16.10 -21.24
CA GLU A 37 14.27 -16.98 -21.47
C GLU A 37 13.56 -17.33 -20.15
N VAL A 38 14.26 -17.32 -19.00
CA VAL A 38 13.69 -17.64 -17.67
C VAL A 38 12.49 -16.74 -17.36
N VAL A 39 12.56 -15.46 -17.72
CA VAL A 39 11.47 -14.51 -17.46
C VAL A 39 10.22 -14.90 -18.23
N ASN A 40 10.33 -15.16 -19.54
CA ASN A 40 9.16 -15.48 -20.36
C ASN A 40 8.52 -16.82 -19.97
N HIS A 41 9.33 -17.84 -19.67
CA HIS A 41 8.86 -19.17 -19.28
C HIS A 41 8.08 -19.16 -17.95
N ASN A 42 8.41 -18.27 -17.02
CA ASN A 42 7.74 -18.21 -15.71
C ASN A 42 6.61 -17.17 -15.64
N TYR A 43 6.80 -15.97 -16.20
CA TYR A 43 5.79 -14.91 -16.14
C TYR A 43 4.63 -15.14 -17.12
N GLY A 44 4.89 -15.73 -18.28
CA GLY A 44 3.87 -16.00 -19.31
C GLY A 44 2.74 -16.88 -18.80
N PRO A 45 3.02 -18.12 -18.32
CA PRO A 45 1.99 -19.02 -17.80
C PRO A 45 1.20 -18.40 -16.65
N ILE A 46 1.87 -17.77 -15.69
CA ILE A 46 1.20 -17.12 -14.54
C ILE A 46 0.28 -15.99 -14.99
N MET A 47 0.68 -15.21 -16.00
CA MET A 47 -0.20 -14.17 -16.57
C MET A 47 -1.45 -14.77 -17.22
N THR A 48 -1.32 -15.90 -17.92
CA THR A 48 -2.48 -16.59 -18.52
C THR A 48 -3.41 -17.17 -17.45
N ASP A 49 -2.85 -17.74 -16.38
CA ASP A 49 -3.62 -18.30 -15.27
C ASP A 49 -4.35 -17.23 -14.46
N ILE A 50 -3.70 -16.09 -14.22
CA ILE A 50 -4.32 -14.93 -13.58
C ILE A 50 -5.48 -14.43 -14.45
N SER A 51 -5.29 -14.33 -15.76
CA SER A 51 -6.35 -13.91 -16.69
C SER A 51 -7.57 -14.83 -16.64
N LYS A 52 -7.37 -16.14 -16.78
CA LYS A 52 -8.45 -17.14 -16.67
C LYS A 52 -9.17 -17.08 -15.31
N SER A 53 -8.41 -16.93 -14.22
CA SER A 53 -8.97 -16.85 -12.87
C SER A 53 -9.83 -15.59 -12.70
N VAL A 54 -9.34 -14.45 -13.19
CA VAL A 54 -10.05 -13.17 -13.12
C VAL A 54 -11.29 -13.16 -13.99
N GLU A 55 -11.26 -13.76 -15.18
CA GLU A 55 -12.45 -13.96 -16.02
C GLU A 55 -13.50 -14.78 -15.29
N ARG A 56 -13.10 -15.92 -14.69
CA ARG A 56 -14.00 -16.76 -13.89
C ARG A 56 -14.62 -16.00 -12.72
N TRP A 57 -13.86 -15.17 -12.01
CA TRP A 57 -14.40 -14.38 -10.89
C TRP A 57 -15.21 -13.17 -11.33
N SER A 58 -15.05 -12.70 -12.57
CA SER A 58 -15.77 -11.51 -13.07
C SER A 58 -17.27 -11.74 -13.19
N SER A 59 -17.71 -12.98 -13.41
CA SER A 59 -19.13 -13.36 -13.46
C SER A 59 -19.82 -13.27 -12.09
N LEU A 60 -19.06 -13.30 -11.00
CA LEU A 60 -19.61 -13.28 -9.64
C LEU A 60 -20.05 -11.86 -9.24
N GLN A 61 -21.20 -11.77 -8.55
CA GLN A 61 -21.74 -10.52 -8.03
C GLN A 61 -21.04 -10.06 -6.74
N ILE A 62 -19.76 -9.72 -6.86
CA ILE A 62 -18.90 -9.38 -5.73
C ILE A 62 -18.71 -7.87 -5.65
N SER A 63 -18.75 -7.34 -4.41
CA SER A 63 -18.48 -5.93 -4.11
C SER A 63 -17.04 -5.53 -4.46
N LEU A 64 -16.77 -4.23 -4.62
CA LEU A 64 -15.42 -3.72 -4.87
C LEU A 64 -14.41 -4.20 -3.82
N ILE A 65 -14.78 -4.16 -2.53
CA ILE A 65 -13.95 -4.65 -1.43
C ILE A 65 -13.68 -6.15 -1.57
N GLY A 66 -14.71 -6.94 -1.92
CA GLY A 66 -14.55 -8.37 -2.16
C GLY A 66 -13.61 -8.67 -3.33
N ARG A 67 -13.71 -7.91 -4.44
CA ARG A 67 -12.80 -8.04 -5.58
C ARG A 67 -11.35 -7.71 -5.20
N ILE A 68 -11.12 -6.65 -4.41
CA ILE A 68 -9.79 -6.33 -3.87
C ILE A 68 -9.26 -7.48 -3.02
N ASN A 69 -10.09 -8.05 -2.14
CA ASN A 69 -9.69 -9.16 -1.30
C ASN A 69 -9.32 -10.41 -2.12
N ILE A 70 -10.05 -10.70 -3.20
CA ILE A 70 -9.69 -11.78 -4.13
C ILE A 70 -8.31 -11.55 -4.74
N LEU A 71 -8.01 -10.33 -5.19
CA LEU A 71 -6.68 -10.01 -5.72
C LEU A 71 -5.59 -10.18 -4.66
N LYS A 72 -5.84 -9.74 -3.42
CA LYS A 72 -4.89 -9.89 -2.30
C LYS A 72 -4.65 -11.34 -1.92
N MET A 73 -5.69 -12.17 -1.93
CA MET A 73 -5.61 -13.55 -1.43
C MET A 73 -5.13 -14.53 -2.49
N ASN A 74 -5.51 -14.33 -3.76
CA ASN A 74 -5.25 -15.31 -4.81
C ASN A 74 -4.20 -14.88 -5.84
N VAL A 75 -4.11 -13.58 -6.16
CA VAL A 75 -3.21 -13.09 -7.22
C VAL A 75 -1.89 -12.60 -6.64
N LEU A 76 -1.95 -11.79 -5.59
CA LEU A 76 -0.75 -11.24 -4.95
C LEU A 76 0.25 -12.31 -4.52
N PRO A 77 -0.13 -13.44 -3.86
CA PRO A 77 0.86 -14.44 -3.45
C PRO A 77 1.57 -15.10 -4.62
N LYS A 78 0.87 -15.38 -5.73
CA LYS A 78 1.45 -15.96 -6.95
C LYS A 78 2.50 -15.05 -7.56
N LEU A 79 2.19 -13.76 -7.67
CA LEU A 79 3.12 -12.76 -8.22
C LEU A 79 4.29 -12.49 -7.27
N LEU A 80 4.01 -12.40 -5.98
CA LEU A 80 5.02 -12.17 -4.96
C LEU A 80 6.02 -13.33 -4.86
N TYR A 81 5.59 -14.56 -5.17
CA TYR A 81 6.49 -15.70 -5.31
C TYR A 81 7.49 -15.49 -6.45
N LEU A 82 7.02 -15.10 -7.65
CA LEU A 82 7.93 -14.80 -8.76
C LEU A 82 8.87 -13.63 -8.44
N PHE A 83 8.33 -12.54 -7.87
CA PHE A 83 9.12 -11.35 -7.55
C PHE A 83 10.24 -11.63 -6.55
N GLN A 84 10.11 -12.65 -5.69
CA GLN A 84 11.15 -13.02 -4.73
C GLN A 84 12.18 -14.00 -5.30
N ASN A 85 11.75 -14.91 -6.18
CA ASN A 85 12.59 -16.01 -6.66
C ASN A 85 13.27 -15.72 -8.01
N ILE A 86 12.75 -14.76 -8.79
CA ILE A 86 13.34 -14.35 -10.07
C ILE A 86 13.93 -12.95 -9.91
N PRO A 87 15.27 -12.81 -9.79
CA PRO A 87 15.94 -11.53 -9.60
C PRO A 87 16.17 -10.80 -10.95
N LEU A 88 15.28 -11.00 -11.92
CA LEU A 88 15.33 -10.42 -13.26
C LEU A 88 14.10 -9.51 -13.48
N PRO A 89 14.21 -8.50 -14.37
CA PRO A 89 13.07 -7.63 -14.64
C PRO A 89 11.94 -8.43 -15.31
N PRO A 90 10.68 -8.19 -14.93
CA PRO A 90 9.55 -8.75 -15.65
C PRO A 90 9.49 -8.21 -17.09
N PRO A 91 8.70 -8.84 -17.97
CA PRO A 91 8.48 -8.31 -19.32
C PRO A 91 8.03 -6.84 -19.29
N SER A 92 8.47 -6.04 -20.25
CA SER A 92 8.28 -4.57 -20.25
C SER A 92 6.81 -4.14 -20.13
N ASP A 93 5.89 -4.92 -20.69
CA ASP A 93 4.46 -4.64 -20.67
C ASP A 93 3.69 -5.32 -19.53
N PHE A 94 4.38 -6.10 -18.70
CA PHE A 94 3.77 -6.94 -17.67
C PHE A 94 2.93 -6.13 -16.68
N PHE A 95 3.50 -5.08 -16.08
CA PHE A 95 2.78 -4.25 -15.12
C PHE A 95 1.63 -3.47 -15.74
N LEU A 96 1.75 -3.08 -17.01
CA LEU A 96 0.68 -2.41 -17.75
C LEU A 96 -0.49 -3.36 -17.99
N LYS A 97 -0.21 -4.59 -18.42
CA LYS A 97 -1.21 -5.66 -18.59
C LYS A 97 -1.91 -6.00 -17.28
N ILE A 98 -1.15 -6.23 -16.21
CA ILE A 98 -1.71 -6.50 -14.87
C ILE A 98 -2.58 -5.34 -14.38
N ARG A 99 -2.11 -4.10 -14.50
CA ARG A 99 -2.89 -2.92 -14.10
C ARG A 99 -4.18 -2.77 -14.91
N LYS A 100 -4.15 -3.05 -16.22
CA LYS A 100 -5.34 -3.02 -17.08
C LYS A 100 -6.36 -4.07 -16.63
N LEU A 101 -5.88 -5.30 -16.45
CA LEU A 101 -6.68 -6.45 -16.00
C LEU A 101 -7.30 -6.20 -14.62
N PHE A 102 -6.53 -5.64 -13.68
CA PHE A 102 -7.03 -5.29 -12.35
C PHE A 102 -8.08 -4.20 -12.42
N ASN A 103 -7.88 -3.15 -13.22
CA ASN A 103 -8.89 -2.10 -13.38
C ASN A 103 -10.20 -2.65 -13.97
N GLN A 104 -10.11 -3.48 -15.01
CA GLN A 104 -11.26 -4.13 -15.62
C GLN A 104 -12.00 -5.00 -14.60
N PHE A 105 -11.26 -5.82 -13.84
CA PHE A 105 -11.83 -6.65 -12.79
C PHE A 105 -12.47 -5.82 -11.68
N LEU A 106 -11.78 -4.84 -11.11
CA LEU A 106 -12.28 -4.04 -9.99
C LEU A 106 -13.59 -3.32 -10.32
N TRP A 107 -13.72 -2.83 -11.56
CA TRP A 107 -14.87 -2.04 -12.00
C TRP A 107 -15.89 -2.83 -12.82
N ASN A 108 -15.71 -4.15 -12.96
CA ASN A 108 -16.58 -5.01 -13.77
C ASN A 108 -16.75 -4.51 -15.21
N ASN A 109 -15.64 -4.14 -15.85
CA ASN A 109 -15.57 -3.51 -17.17
C ASN A 109 -16.31 -2.17 -17.30
N LYS A 110 -16.79 -1.59 -16.19
CA LYS A 110 -17.38 -0.24 -16.17
C LYS A 110 -16.28 0.81 -16.01
N ARG A 111 -16.63 2.07 -16.30
CA ARG A 111 -15.74 3.21 -16.09
C ARG A 111 -15.39 3.36 -14.58
N PRO A 112 -14.10 3.48 -14.23
CA PRO A 112 -13.68 3.72 -12.85
C PRO A 112 -14.32 4.97 -12.26
N ARG A 113 -14.92 4.86 -11.07
CA ARG A 113 -15.47 6.04 -10.36
C ARG A 113 -14.44 6.75 -9.49
N LEU A 114 -13.37 6.05 -9.14
CA LEU A 114 -12.28 6.56 -8.31
C LEU A 114 -10.94 6.26 -8.98
N ARG A 115 -9.95 7.10 -8.71
CA ARG A 115 -8.56 6.88 -9.15
C ARG A 115 -8.02 5.64 -8.45
N LEU A 116 -7.35 4.76 -9.19
CA LEU A 116 -6.76 3.53 -8.65
C LEU A 116 -5.74 3.83 -7.55
N LEU A 117 -4.99 4.93 -7.68
CA LEU A 117 -4.01 5.37 -6.69
C LEU A 117 -4.63 5.63 -5.31
N LEU A 118 -5.85 6.19 -5.26
CA LEU A 118 -6.59 6.37 -4.01
C LEU A 118 -6.94 5.03 -3.36
N LEU A 119 -7.24 4.00 -4.17
CA LEU A 119 -7.58 2.68 -3.66
C LEU A 119 -6.39 1.98 -3.01
N TYR A 120 -5.15 2.30 -3.40
CA TYR A 120 -3.93 1.74 -2.81
C TYR A 120 -3.68 2.22 -1.38
N LEU A 121 -4.16 3.41 -1.02
CA LEU A 121 -3.96 4.01 0.29
C LEU A 121 -4.55 3.15 1.42
N PRO A 122 -4.04 3.31 2.66
CA PRO A 122 -4.59 2.64 3.82
C PRO A 122 -5.98 3.19 4.19
N PHE A 123 -6.71 2.45 5.03
CA PHE A 123 -8.11 2.76 5.36
C PHE A 123 -8.27 4.10 6.07
N ASP A 124 -7.33 4.43 6.95
CA ASP A 124 -7.22 5.69 7.69
C ASP A 124 -6.84 6.88 6.81
N ALA A 125 -6.24 6.65 5.64
CA ALA A 125 -6.02 7.67 4.61
C ALA A 125 -7.16 7.74 3.57
N GLY A 126 -8.24 6.96 3.75
CA GLY A 126 -9.39 6.95 2.84
C GLY A 126 -9.25 6.04 1.62
N GLY A 127 -8.30 5.10 1.62
CA GLY A 127 -8.18 4.07 0.59
C GLY A 127 -8.82 2.73 0.97
N LEU A 128 -8.57 1.70 0.15
CA LEU A 128 -9.04 0.32 0.37
C LEU A 128 -7.89 -0.69 0.47
N GLN A 129 -6.65 -0.21 0.63
CA GLN A 129 -5.43 -1.01 0.65
C GLN A 129 -5.28 -1.93 -0.57
N CYS A 130 -5.74 -1.51 -1.75
CA CYS A 130 -5.61 -2.32 -2.96
C CYS A 130 -4.12 -2.61 -3.25
N PRO A 131 -3.72 -3.84 -3.61
CA PRO A 131 -2.32 -4.16 -3.80
C PRO A 131 -1.76 -3.49 -5.05
N ASN A 132 -0.61 -2.84 -4.92
CA ASN A 132 0.14 -2.27 -6.04
C ASN A 132 1.31 -3.19 -6.39
N MET A 133 1.21 -3.88 -7.53
CA MET A 133 2.18 -4.89 -7.94
C MET A 133 3.58 -4.32 -8.25
N VAL A 134 3.67 -3.05 -8.64
CA VAL A 134 4.96 -2.38 -8.87
C VAL A 134 5.69 -2.19 -7.54
N TRP A 135 4.99 -1.68 -6.52
CA TRP A 135 5.58 -1.49 -5.19
C TRP A 135 5.95 -2.82 -4.53
N TYR A 136 5.13 -3.88 -4.71
CA TYR A 136 5.48 -5.21 -4.22
C TYR A 136 6.71 -5.80 -4.92
N TYR A 137 6.83 -5.60 -6.24
CA TYR A 137 8.03 -6.00 -6.97
C TYR A 137 9.27 -5.25 -6.46
N TRP A 138 9.20 -3.92 -6.34
CA TRP A 138 10.29 -3.13 -5.80
C TRP A 138 10.66 -3.56 -4.38
N ALA A 139 9.68 -3.76 -3.49
CA ALA A 139 9.91 -4.21 -2.13
C ALA A 139 10.57 -5.60 -2.07
N ALA A 140 10.16 -6.54 -2.93
CA ALA A 140 10.77 -7.87 -3.00
C ALA A 140 12.23 -7.80 -3.47
N GLN A 141 12.52 -7.01 -4.50
CA GLN A 141 13.89 -6.84 -5.01
C GLN A 141 14.78 -6.06 -4.02
N LEU A 142 14.24 -5.04 -3.35
CA LEU A 142 14.94 -4.31 -2.28
C LEU A 142 15.28 -5.22 -1.10
N ARG A 143 14.39 -6.15 -0.72
CA ARG A 143 14.70 -7.17 0.27
C ARG A 143 15.88 -8.04 -0.15
N THR A 144 16.00 -8.38 -1.43
CA THR A 144 17.19 -9.10 -1.93
C THR A 144 18.44 -8.22 -1.82
N ILE A 145 18.34 -6.94 -2.15
CA ILE A 145 19.44 -5.96 -2.03
C ILE A 145 19.92 -5.81 -0.57
N MET A 146 19.06 -5.98 0.43
CA MET A 146 19.47 -5.96 1.85
C MET A 146 20.60 -6.97 2.15
N PHE A 147 20.64 -8.12 1.46
CA PHE A 147 21.72 -9.11 1.64
C PHE A 147 23.09 -8.61 1.17
N TYR A 148 23.16 -7.54 0.36
CA TYR A 148 24.42 -6.87 0.06
C TYR A 148 25.00 -6.22 1.32
N TYR A 149 24.16 -5.65 2.17
CA TYR A 149 24.58 -4.94 3.38
C TYR A 149 24.72 -5.85 4.61
N ALA A 150 24.24 -7.09 4.53
CA ALA A 150 24.39 -8.08 5.59
C ALA A 150 25.87 -8.38 5.85
N ALA A 151 26.33 -8.15 7.08
CA ALA A 151 27.69 -8.45 7.53
C ALA A 151 27.83 -9.91 7.98
N GLU A 152 26.77 -10.49 8.54
CA GLU A 152 26.77 -11.85 9.08
C GLU A 152 26.35 -12.86 8.00
N LYS A 153 27.25 -13.80 7.68
CA LYS A 153 27.05 -14.93 6.76
C LYS A 153 26.34 -14.54 5.44
N PRO A 154 27.02 -13.77 4.57
CA PRO A 154 26.43 -13.41 3.28
C PRO A 154 26.09 -14.65 2.46
N PRO A 155 24.99 -14.64 1.70
CA PRO A 155 24.66 -15.74 0.81
C PRO A 155 25.74 -15.94 -0.26
N ALA A 156 25.95 -17.20 -0.68
CA ALA A 156 26.97 -17.54 -1.68
C ALA A 156 26.80 -16.78 -3.01
N TRP A 157 25.56 -16.49 -3.41
CA TRP A 157 25.26 -15.76 -4.65
C TRP A 157 25.79 -14.31 -4.64
N ARG A 158 25.94 -13.68 -3.48
CA ARG A 158 26.54 -12.33 -3.38
C ARG A 158 27.98 -12.33 -3.90
N THR A 159 28.74 -13.38 -3.58
CA THR A 159 30.11 -13.54 -4.07
C THR A 159 30.11 -13.72 -5.58
N ILE A 160 29.23 -14.56 -6.10
CA ILE A 160 29.08 -14.82 -7.55
C ILE A 160 28.77 -13.53 -8.31
N GLU A 161 27.84 -12.72 -7.81
CA GLU A 161 27.48 -11.45 -8.44
C GLU A 161 28.63 -10.42 -8.35
N SER A 162 29.38 -10.41 -7.25
CA SER A 162 30.53 -9.52 -7.05
C SER A 162 31.70 -9.83 -7.99
N LEU A 163 31.88 -11.08 -8.42
CA LEU A 163 32.94 -11.46 -9.38
C LEU A 163 32.83 -10.70 -10.71
N SER A 164 31.62 -10.29 -11.08
CA SER A 164 31.38 -9.52 -12.31
C SER A 164 31.72 -8.03 -12.18
N LEU A 165 32.13 -7.57 -10.99
CA LEU A 165 32.30 -6.16 -10.65
C LEU A 165 33.72 -5.83 -10.20
N ARG A 166 34.11 -4.56 -10.39
CA ARG A 166 35.41 -4.03 -9.92
C ARG A 166 35.41 -3.63 -8.45
N LEU A 167 34.24 -3.39 -7.87
CA LEU A 167 34.04 -3.00 -6.48
C LEU A 167 33.00 -3.94 -5.83
N PRO A 168 33.07 -4.17 -4.51
CA PRO A 168 32.04 -4.93 -3.79
C PRO A 168 30.64 -4.33 -3.97
N LEU A 169 29.61 -5.17 -4.07
CA LEU A 169 28.22 -4.79 -4.38
C LEU A 169 27.68 -3.58 -3.60
N PRO A 170 27.76 -3.50 -2.25
CA PRO A 170 27.27 -2.34 -1.51
C PRO A 170 27.91 -1.03 -1.95
N THR A 171 29.21 -1.07 -2.27
CA THR A 171 30.00 0.11 -2.60
C THR A 171 29.85 0.51 -4.06
N TYR A 172 29.70 -0.49 -4.94
CA TYR A 172 29.53 -0.29 -6.38
C TYR A 172 28.27 0.52 -6.69
N VAL A 173 27.20 0.30 -5.94
CA VAL A 173 25.93 1.01 -6.20
C VAL A 173 26.03 2.51 -5.90
N TYR A 174 26.97 2.94 -5.05
CA TYR A 174 27.21 4.35 -4.72
C TYR A 174 28.45 4.94 -5.40
N SER A 175 29.12 4.19 -6.28
CA SER A 175 30.36 4.66 -6.89
C SER A 175 30.15 5.59 -8.09
N ASP A 176 29.00 5.56 -8.75
CA ASP A 176 28.75 6.38 -9.95
C ASP A 176 27.25 6.61 -10.21
N LYS A 177 26.96 7.43 -11.24
CA LYS A 177 25.62 7.64 -11.78
C LYS A 177 25.07 6.33 -12.38
N TYR A 178 23.77 6.14 -12.20
CA TYR A 178 23.00 4.98 -12.69
C TYR A 178 23.35 4.52 -14.12
N ASN A 179 23.37 5.44 -15.10
CA ASN A 179 23.62 5.09 -16.51
C ASN A 179 24.99 4.40 -16.69
N LYS A 180 26.03 4.95 -16.05
CA LYS A 180 27.39 4.38 -16.14
C LYS A 180 27.50 3.04 -15.42
N LEU A 181 26.88 2.91 -14.24
CA LEU A 181 26.84 1.63 -13.52
C LEU A 181 26.19 0.54 -14.37
N LYS A 182 25.06 0.85 -15.01
CA LYS A 182 24.33 -0.08 -15.88
C LYS A 182 25.19 -0.53 -17.07
N ASP A 183 25.98 0.35 -17.66
CA ASP A 183 26.79 0.06 -18.85
C ASP A 183 28.03 -0.78 -18.51
N ILE A 184 28.58 -0.63 -17.30
CA ILE A 184 29.81 -1.32 -16.87
C ILE A 184 29.55 -2.80 -16.54
N THR A 185 28.44 -3.13 -15.87
CA THR A 185 28.16 -4.54 -15.54
C THR A 185 27.53 -5.26 -16.74
N LEU A 186 27.90 -6.53 -16.96
CA LEU A 186 27.21 -7.40 -17.93
C LEU A 186 26.16 -8.29 -17.27
N ASN A 187 26.18 -8.41 -15.93
CA ASN A 187 25.28 -9.29 -15.19
C ASN A 187 23.85 -8.71 -15.16
N PRO A 188 22.86 -9.39 -15.77
CA PRO A 188 21.49 -8.88 -15.86
C PRO A 188 20.80 -8.74 -14.48
N ILE A 189 21.18 -9.57 -13.50
CA ILE A 189 20.65 -9.50 -12.14
C ILE A 189 21.13 -8.21 -11.46
N VAL A 190 22.43 -7.95 -11.52
CA VAL A 190 23.02 -6.74 -10.94
C VAL A 190 22.46 -5.48 -11.62
N LYS A 191 22.27 -5.51 -12.95
CA LYS A 191 21.59 -4.42 -13.69
C LYS A 191 20.19 -4.15 -13.15
N ASN A 192 19.41 -5.20 -12.91
CA ASN A 192 18.07 -5.07 -12.35
C ASN A 192 18.11 -4.44 -10.96
N MET A 193 18.98 -4.93 -10.07
CA MET A 193 19.08 -4.42 -8.70
C MET A 193 19.48 -2.93 -8.65
N ILE A 194 20.42 -2.52 -9.51
CA ILE A 194 20.82 -1.11 -9.67
C ILE A 194 19.65 -0.25 -10.18
N TYR A 195 18.91 -0.74 -11.17
CA TYR A 195 17.72 -0.08 -11.67
C TYR A 195 16.66 0.10 -10.57
N ILE A 196 16.38 -0.95 -9.79
CA ILE A 196 15.39 -0.89 -8.71
C ILE A 196 15.80 0.13 -7.64
N LEU A 197 17.07 0.12 -7.22
CA LEU A 197 17.52 1.08 -6.22
C LEU A 197 17.41 2.51 -6.75
N HIS A 198 17.84 2.76 -7.99
CA HIS A 198 17.76 4.08 -8.62
C HIS A 198 16.31 4.57 -8.73
N VAL A 199 15.41 3.74 -9.23
CA VAL A 199 13.98 4.10 -9.37
C VAL A 199 13.34 4.34 -8.01
N THR A 200 13.67 3.53 -7.01
CA THR A 200 13.18 3.69 -5.63
C THR A 200 13.68 5.00 -5.04
N GLN A 201 14.97 5.30 -5.13
CA GLN A 201 15.55 6.57 -4.64
C GLN A 201 14.91 7.79 -5.29
N ARG A 202 14.69 7.72 -6.61
CA ARG A 202 13.99 8.78 -7.36
C ARG A 202 12.54 8.94 -6.91
N TYR A 203 11.83 7.83 -6.71
CA TYR A 203 10.45 7.85 -6.24
C TYR A 203 10.32 8.43 -4.82
N LEU A 204 11.27 8.12 -3.94
CA LEU A 204 11.34 8.65 -2.57
C LEU A 204 11.90 10.08 -2.48
N ASN A 205 12.23 10.72 -3.62
CA ASN A 205 12.87 12.05 -3.68
C ASN A 205 14.13 12.17 -2.80
N ILE A 206 14.91 11.08 -2.68
CA ILE A 206 16.17 11.10 -1.93
C ILE A 206 17.16 11.94 -2.75
N LYS A 207 17.48 13.15 -2.25
CA LYS A 207 18.50 14.02 -2.86
C LYS A 207 19.86 13.30 -2.84
N SER A 208 20.68 13.59 -3.86
CA SER A 208 22.05 13.10 -4.06
C SER A 208 23.03 13.59 -2.97
N SER A 209 22.73 13.30 -1.72
CA SER A 209 23.65 13.45 -0.60
C SER A 209 24.69 12.32 -0.67
N LEU A 210 25.92 12.61 -0.25
CA LEU A 210 26.97 11.61 -0.18
C LEU A 210 26.52 10.50 0.78
N SER A 211 26.30 9.30 0.26
CA SER A 211 25.94 8.16 1.08
C SER A 211 27.12 7.77 1.96
N VAL A 212 26.81 7.33 3.18
CA VAL A 212 27.78 6.75 4.11
C VAL A 212 28.45 5.49 3.52
N PHE A 213 27.78 4.81 2.59
CA PHE A 213 28.28 3.64 1.86
C PHE A 213 29.05 3.99 0.59
N SER A 214 29.23 5.27 0.27
CA SER A 214 30.05 5.67 -0.87
C SER A 214 31.50 5.22 -0.66
N PRO A 215 32.12 4.57 -1.66
CA PRO A 215 33.51 4.18 -1.55
C PRO A 215 34.43 5.39 -1.63
N ILE A 216 35.60 5.28 -1.01
CA ILE A 216 36.69 6.27 -1.13
C ILE A 216 37.50 5.97 -2.40
N TRP A 217 37.83 4.70 -2.63
CA TRP A 217 38.53 4.23 -3.83
C TRP A 217 37.56 3.80 -4.94
N GLY A 218 37.85 4.16 -6.20
CA GLY A 218 37.03 3.79 -7.36
C GLY A 218 35.71 4.56 -7.47
N ASN A 219 35.56 5.66 -6.73
CA ASN A 219 34.37 6.50 -6.74
C ASN A 219 34.46 7.55 -7.85
N ASN A 220 33.51 7.53 -8.78
CA ASN A 220 33.47 8.46 -9.89
C ASN A 220 32.97 9.86 -9.50
N TYR A 221 32.30 10.02 -8.35
CA TYR A 221 32.02 11.33 -7.78
C TYR A 221 33.27 11.98 -7.15
N PHE A 222 34.29 11.19 -6.80
CA PHE A 222 35.55 11.66 -6.20
C PHE A 222 36.73 11.41 -7.13
N ALA A 223 37.04 12.39 -8.00
CA ALA A 223 38.08 12.24 -9.02
C ALA A 223 39.46 11.77 -8.49
N PRO A 224 39.99 12.30 -7.35
CA PRO A 224 41.24 11.79 -6.77
C PRO A 224 41.17 10.31 -6.37
N GLY A 225 40.06 9.87 -5.80
CA GLY A 225 39.84 8.46 -5.43
C GLY A 225 39.68 7.52 -6.61
N ARG A 226 39.57 8.01 -7.84
CA ARG A 226 39.61 7.19 -9.06
C ARG A 226 41.02 7.09 -9.64
N ALA A 227 41.78 8.18 -9.58
CA ALA A 227 43.06 8.32 -10.28
C ALA A 227 44.27 7.89 -9.43
N ASP A 228 44.22 8.11 -8.11
CA ASP A 228 45.39 7.93 -7.25
C ASP A 228 45.36 6.61 -6.49
N GLY A 229 46.25 5.68 -6.87
CA GLY A 229 46.40 4.38 -6.22
C GLY A 229 46.70 4.42 -4.72
N GLY A 230 47.07 5.58 -4.16
CA GLY A 230 47.19 5.77 -2.72
C GLY A 230 45.88 5.63 -1.95
N PHE A 231 44.72 5.89 -2.59
CA PHE A 231 43.42 5.60 -1.99
C PHE A 231 43.06 4.10 -2.05
N LYS A 232 43.66 3.34 -2.96
CA LYS A 232 43.57 1.87 -2.94
C LYS A 232 44.24 1.32 -1.68
N ILE A 233 45.43 1.84 -1.33
CA ILE A 233 46.13 1.48 -0.08
C ILE A 233 45.25 1.76 1.14
N TRP A 234 44.50 2.86 1.14
CA TRP A 234 43.55 3.16 2.21
C TRP A 234 42.44 2.11 2.30
N ALA A 235 41.84 1.75 1.17
CA ALA A 235 40.80 0.72 1.12
C ALA A 235 41.33 -0.65 1.57
N ASP A 236 42.51 -1.05 1.13
CA ASP A 236 43.18 -2.31 1.51
C ASP A 236 43.52 -2.33 3.02
N SER A 237 43.75 -1.16 3.62
CA SER A 237 44.01 -1.01 5.06
C SER A 237 42.74 -0.90 5.91
N GLY A 238 41.55 -1.00 5.30
CA GLY A 238 40.25 -0.95 5.99
C GLY A 238 39.55 0.41 5.98
N LEU A 239 40.14 1.46 5.38
CA LEU A 239 39.51 2.77 5.15
C LEU A 239 38.88 2.78 3.74
N GLY A 240 37.80 2.01 3.56
CA GLY A 240 37.16 1.80 2.26
C GLY A 240 35.95 2.68 2.00
N LEU A 241 35.16 2.97 3.04
CA LEU A 241 33.89 3.69 2.95
C LEU A 241 33.96 5.04 3.64
N VAL A 242 33.05 5.94 3.26
CA VAL A 242 32.92 7.25 3.92
C VAL A 242 32.67 7.10 5.42
N LYS A 243 31.84 6.14 5.89
CA LYS A 243 31.68 5.89 7.36
C LYS A 243 32.96 5.58 8.08
N ASP A 244 33.91 4.89 7.45
CA ASP A 244 35.08 4.35 8.14
C ASP A 244 36.02 5.48 8.60
N ALA A 245 35.89 6.66 7.97
CA ALA A 245 36.59 7.88 8.33
C ALA A 245 36.01 8.61 9.56
N PHE A 246 34.89 8.16 10.11
CA PHE A 246 34.25 8.77 11.28
C PHE A 246 34.48 7.91 12.54
N GLY A 247 34.63 8.58 13.69
CA GLY A 247 34.73 7.97 15.01
C GLY A 247 33.37 7.47 15.52
N GLY A 248 33.38 6.76 16.65
CA GLY A 248 32.14 6.28 17.30
C GLY A 248 31.26 7.42 17.84
N ASP A 249 31.84 8.60 18.02
CA ASP A 249 31.18 9.87 18.34
C ASP A 249 30.56 10.56 17.10
N GLY A 250 30.67 9.94 15.92
CA GLY A 250 30.15 10.47 14.67
C GLY A 250 30.97 11.63 14.09
N ARG A 251 32.18 11.90 14.63
CA ARG A 251 33.04 12.98 14.15
C ARG A 251 34.09 12.50 13.16
N LEU A 252 34.45 13.35 12.20
CA LEU A 252 35.52 13.04 11.24
C LEU A 252 36.86 12.87 11.98
N LEU A 253 37.52 11.73 11.79
CA LEU A 253 38.80 11.44 12.42
C LEU A 253 39.90 12.38 11.86
N SER A 254 40.76 12.87 12.75
CA SER A 254 41.98 13.58 12.34
C SER A 254 42.93 12.66 11.59
N PHE A 255 43.86 13.23 10.81
CA PHE A 255 44.83 12.43 10.06
C PHE A 255 45.70 11.56 10.97
N GLU A 256 46.08 12.04 12.15
CA GLU A 256 46.84 11.28 13.14
C GLU A 256 46.05 10.07 13.66
N GLN A 257 44.76 10.25 13.93
CA GLN A 257 43.87 9.15 14.33
C GLN A 257 43.70 8.14 13.20
N LEU A 258 43.56 8.58 11.94
CA LEU A 258 43.49 7.68 10.79
C LEU A 258 44.78 6.87 10.59
N ILE A 259 45.95 7.48 10.80
CA ILE A 259 47.24 6.78 10.79
C ILE A 259 47.25 5.70 11.88
N SER A 260 46.87 6.05 13.11
CA SER A 260 46.89 5.11 14.23
C SER A 260 45.92 3.93 14.04
N LYS A 261 44.76 4.16 13.41
CA LYS A 261 43.70 3.16 13.26
C LYS A 261 43.87 2.27 12.03
N PHE A 262 44.35 2.83 10.92
CA PHE A 262 44.40 2.15 9.62
C PHE A 262 45.83 2.04 9.05
N ASN A 263 46.87 2.38 9.83
CA ASN A 263 48.27 2.30 9.42
C ASN A 263 48.59 3.00 8.07
N ILE A 264 48.00 4.17 7.86
CA ILE A 264 48.12 4.94 6.61
C ILE A 264 49.49 5.63 6.50
N PRO A 265 50.11 5.71 5.31
CA PRO A 265 51.37 6.43 5.14
C PRO A 265 51.27 7.92 5.50
N ARG A 266 52.17 8.44 6.33
CA ARG A 266 52.21 9.87 6.73
C ARG A 266 52.29 10.84 5.54
N LYS A 267 52.91 10.42 4.44
CA LYS A 267 52.97 11.18 3.17
C LYS A 267 51.60 11.39 2.50
N HIS A 268 50.53 10.77 2.98
CA HIS A 268 49.17 10.90 2.43
C HIS A 268 48.36 12.07 3.05
N PHE A 269 48.99 13.01 3.76
CA PHE A 269 48.28 14.15 4.37
C PHE A 269 47.48 14.98 3.34
N PHE A 270 48.05 15.25 2.17
CA PHE A 270 47.35 15.97 1.10
C PHE A 270 46.09 15.22 0.61
N LYS A 271 46.15 13.88 0.53
CA LYS A 271 45.00 13.04 0.17
C LYS A 271 43.87 13.14 1.19
N TYR A 272 44.22 13.25 2.46
CA TYR A 272 43.26 13.51 3.53
C TYR A 272 42.57 14.87 3.36
N LEU A 273 43.30 15.91 2.98
CA LEU A 273 42.71 17.21 2.67
C LEU A 273 41.77 17.14 1.46
N GLN A 274 42.13 16.40 0.40
CA GLN A 274 41.27 16.18 -0.77
C GLN A 274 39.96 15.47 -0.37
N PHE A 275 40.06 14.41 0.44
CA PHE A 275 38.89 13.67 0.93
C PHE A 275 38.00 14.54 1.83
N ARG A 276 38.59 15.31 2.75
CA ARG A 276 37.85 16.26 3.60
C ARG A 276 37.14 17.34 2.78
N SER A 277 37.79 17.87 1.74
CA SER A 277 37.18 18.83 0.82
C SER A 277 35.99 18.21 0.06
N PHE A 278 36.11 16.93 -0.34
CA PHE A 278 35.04 16.20 -0.98
C PHE A 278 33.83 16.00 -0.06
N ILE A 279 34.02 15.62 1.21
CA ILE A 279 32.90 15.55 2.16
C ILE A 279 32.23 16.92 2.31
N ARG A 280 33.03 17.99 2.44
CA ARG A 280 32.54 19.37 2.60
C ARG A 280 31.70 19.84 1.42
N SER A 281 31.94 19.37 0.19
CA SER A 281 31.13 19.78 -0.97
C SER A 281 29.73 19.16 -0.98
N TYR A 282 29.48 18.09 -0.22
CA TYR A 282 28.17 17.42 -0.14
C TYR A 282 27.47 17.61 1.20
N HIS A 283 28.21 18.02 2.25
CA HIS A 283 27.68 18.20 3.59
C HIS A 283 28.22 19.50 4.21
N ASN A 284 27.32 20.45 4.51
CA ASN A 284 27.68 21.74 5.09
C ASN A 284 28.39 21.58 6.44
N ASP A 285 27.96 20.60 7.25
CA ASP A 285 28.58 20.27 8.54
C ASP A 285 29.50 19.05 8.43
N PHE A 286 30.58 19.15 7.66
CA PHE A 286 31.51 18.06 7.34
C PHE A 286 32.18 17.40 8.57
N THR A 287 32.00 17.99 9.75
CA THR A 287 32.53 17.47 11.01
C THR A 287 31.73 16.29 11.54
N GLN A 288 30.47 16.13 11.13
CA GLN A 288 29.56 15.08 11.54
C GLN A 288 29.28 14.08 10.41
N ILE A 289 29.02 12.83 10.77
CA ILE A 289 28.67 11.78 9.83
C ILE A 289 27.35 12.13 9.11
N PRO A 290 27.26 11.98 7.77
CA PRO A 290 26.01 12.18 7.06
C PRO A 290 24.91 11.25 7.62
N PRO A 291 23.69 11.74 7.89
CA PRO A 291 22.61 10.90 8.37
C PRO A 291 22.18 9.91 7.28
N LEU A 292 21.95 8.65 7.66
CA LEU A 292 21.39 7.65 6.76
C LEU A 292 19.99 8.06 6.29
N SER A 293 19.74 7.93 4.99
CA SER A 293 18.38 8.08 4.44
C SER A 293 17.43 7.02 5.01
N THR A 294 16.12 7.28 4.96
CA THR A 294 15.10 6.32 5.43
C THR A 294 15.23 4.97 4.74
N LEU A 295 15.56 4.96 3.44
CA LEU A 295 15.81 3.73 2.68
C LEU A 295 17.06 2.99 3.20
N GLU A 296 18.16 3.69 3.40
CA GLU A 296 19.42 3.10 3.91
C GLU A 296 19.28 2.53 5.32
N LYS A 297 18.50 3.20 6.19
CA LYS A 297 18.16 2.69 7.52
C LYS A 297 17.43 1.35 7.45
N ILE A 298 16.59 1.13 6.44
CA ILE A 298 15.91 -0.15 6.25
C ILE A 298 16.87 -1.16 5.61
N LEU A 299 17.66 -0.75 4.61
CA LEU A 299 18.57 -1.64 3.89
C LEU A 299 19.65 -2.28 4.78
N THR A 300 19.99 -1.62 5.90
CA THR A 300 20.95 -2.10 6.91
C THR A 300 20.35 -3.04 7.96
N LYS A 301 19.02 -3.18 8.01
CA LYS A 301 18.36 -4.12 8.93
C LYS A 301 18.64 -5.57 8.53
N ASN A 302 18.36 -6.49 9.44
CA ASN A 302 18.47 -7.92 9.15
C ASN A 302 17.49 -8.34 8.04
N PRO A 303 17.96 -8.83 6.87
CA PRO A 303 17.11 -9.23 5.74
C PRO A 303 16.20 -10.42 6.04
N THR A 304 16.57 -11.29 7.00
CA THR A 304 15.75 -12.46 7.38
C THR A 304 14.65 -12.11 8.37
N GLY A 305 14.54 -10.84 8.77
CA GLY A 305 13.46 -10.36 9.62
C GLY A 305 12.09 -10.61 9.01
N ARG A 306 11.09 -10.86 9.87
CA ARG A 306 9.69 -10.95 9.46
C ARG A 306 9.20 -9.57 9.03
N GLY A 307 8.37 -9.52 7.97
CA GLY A 307 7.69 -8.29 7.55
C GLY A 307 8.52 -7.27 6.75
N MET A 308 9.76 -7.59 6.33
CA MET A 308 10.62 -6.63 5.59
C MET A 308 9.99 -6.15 4.27
N ILE A 309 9.32 -7.03 3.51
CA ILE A 309 8.61 -6.63 2.28
C ILE A 309 7.48 -5.66 2.60
N SER A 310 6.74 -5.90 3.68
CA SER A 310 5.65 -5.02 4.12
C SER A 310 6.18 -3.65 4.56
N GLU A 311 7.31 -3.60 5.26
CA GLU A 311 7.95 -2.35 5.66
C GLU A 311 8.41 -1.54 4.43
N LEU A 312 9.09 -2.18 3.49
CA LEU A 312 9.52 -1.55 2.23
C LEU A 312 8.33 -1.10 1.37
N TYR A 313 7.26 -1.91 1.31
CA TYR A 313 6.02 -1.54 0.62
C TYR A 313 5.37 -0.30 1.26
N ASN A 314 5.29 -0.27 2.59
CA ASN A 314 4.73 0.85 3.32
C ASN A 314 5.54 2.13 3.11
N LEU A 315 6.87 2.05 3.04
CA LEU A 315 7.72 3.20 2.72
C LEU A 315 7.36 3.82 1.36
N MET A 316 7.15 2.98 0.34
CA MET A 316 6.72 3.46 -0.99
C MET A 316 5.30 4.04 -0.93
N MET A 317 4.39 3.36 -0.24
CA MET A 317 3.01 3.80 -0.11
C MET A 317 2.89 5.16 0.59
N THR A 318 3.59 5.38 1.71
CA THR A 318 3.55 6.65 2.46
C THR A 318 4.20 7.80 1.72
N SER A 319 5.13 7.50 0.81
CA SER A 319 5.82 8.50 -0.02
C SER A 319 5.03 8.85 -1.28
N SER A 320 3.90 8.18 -1.54
CA SER A 320 3.04 8.48 -2.67
C SER A 320 2.44 9.89 -2.53
N PRO A 321 2.40 10.69 -3.61
CA PRO A 321 1.80 12.03 -3.56
C PRO A 321 0.26 12.01 -3.44
N ASP A 322 -0.37 10.85 -3.62
CA ASP A 322 -1.81 10.71 -3.57
C ASP A 322 -2.36 10.77 -2.15
N SER A 323 -3.45 11.51 -1.99
CA SER A 323 -4.16 11.65 -0.72
C SER A 323 -5.68 11.77 -0.94
N SER A 324 -6.43 11.56 0.14
CA SER A 324 -7.86 11.88 0.21
C SER A 324 -8.12 13.34 0.60
N ALA A 325 -7.09 14.22 0.61
CA ALA A 325 -7.22 15.61 1.05
C ALA A 325 -8.28 16.39 0.25
N ALA A 326 -8.35 16.20 -1.08
CA ALA A 326 -9.39 16.82 -1.89
C ALA A 326 -10.83 16.40 -1.50
N LYS A 327 -11.00 15.22 -0.89
CA LYS A 327 -12.29 14.77 -0.36
C LYS A 327 -12.58 15.40 1.00
N LEU A 328 -11.56 15.53 1.84
CA LEU A 328 -11.63 16.24 3.11
C LEU A 328 -12.02 17.71 2.90
N GLU A 329 -11.34 18.44 2.01
CA GLU A 329 -11.68 19.84 1.71
C GLU A 329 -13.10 20.00 1.18
N ALA A 330 -13.56 19.05 0.36
CA ALA A 330 -14.93 19.09 -0.11
C ALA A 330 -15.96 18.87 1.01
N TRP A 331 -15.65 18.05 2.01
CA TRP A 331 -16.50 17.88 3.19
C TRP A 331 -16.46 19.09 4.11
N ARG A 332 -15.30 19.75 4.27
CA ARG A 332 -15.19 21.03 5.01
C ARG A 332 -16.06 22.10 4.38
N TYR A 333 -16.01 22.22 3.05
CA TYR A 333 -16.84 23.16 2.30
C TYR A 333 -18.34 22.86 2.46
N ASP A 334 -18.76 21.60 2.29
CA ASP A 334 -20.17 21.21 2.40
C ASP A 334 -20.70 21.43 3.83
N LEU A 335 -19.94 21.05 4.87
CA LEU A 335 -20.39 21.11 6.26
C LEU A 335 -20.27 22.51 6.88
N GLN A 336 -19.46 23.40 6.31
CA GLN A 336 -19.16 24.72 6.86
C GLN A 336 -18.62 24.69 8.30
N GLU A 337 -17.91 23.61 8.65
CA GLU A 337 -17.35 23.38 9.98
C GLU A 337 -15.90 22.90 9.91
N GLU A 338 -15.15 23.12 10.99
CA GLU A 338 -13.80 22.58 11.12
C GLU A 338 -13.83 21.06 11.24
N LEU A 339 -13.20 20.39 10.26
CA LEU A 339 -12.95 18.96 10.27
C LEU A 339 -11.44 18.72 10.24
N THR A 340 -10.87 18.27 11.35
CA THR A 340 -9.42 18.01 11.46
C THR A 340 -9.01 16.78 10.64
N VAL A 341 -7.73 16.70 10.28
CA VAL A 341 -7.17 15.53 9.56
C VAL A 341 -7.30 14.25 10.39
N GLU A 342 -7.16 14.35 11.71
CA GLU A 342 -7.32 13.22 12.63
C GLU A 342 -8.77 12.72 12.69
N GLN A 343 -9.75 13.63 12.76
CA GLN A 343 -11.17 13.27 12.69
C GLN A 343 -11.51 12.60 11.35
N TRP A 344 -10.98 13.14 10.23
CA TRP A 344 -11.15 12.52 8.92
C TRP A 344 -10.55 11.11 8.86
N SER A 345 -9.36 10.95 9.40
CA SER A 345 -8.68 9.66 9.47
C SER A 345 -9.48 8.64 10.29
N LYS A 346 -10.01 9.07 11.44
CA LYS A 346 -10.90 8.28 12.28
C LYS A 346 -12.18 7.87 11.55
N ALA A 347 -12.83 8.79 10.84
CA ALA A 347 -14.03 8.51 10.06
C ALA A 347 -13.76 7.47 8.94
N CYS A 348 -12.64 7.64 8.23
CA CYS A 348 -12.23 6.71 7.17
C CYS A 348 -11.90 5.31 7.71
N LYS A 349 -11.20 5.23 8.86
CA LYS A 349 -10.95 3.97 9.57
C LYS A 349 -12.25 3.32 10.10
N LEU A 350 -13.15 4.12 10.65
CA LEU A 350 -14.45 3.66 11.16
C LEU A 350 -15.28 3.00 10.05
N ALA A 351 -15.29 3.59 8.85
CA ALA A 351 -16.01 3.05 7.70
C ALA A 351 -15.68 1.59 7.38
N GLN A 352 -14.45 1.14 7.68
CA GLN A 352 -13.98 -0.22 7.40
C GLN A 352 -14.01 -1.15 8.61
N THR A 353 -14.19 -0.61 9.82
CA THR A 353 -14.08 -1.36 11.09
C THR A 353 -15.41 -1.51 11.83
N GLN A 354 -16.39 -0.63 11.60
CA GLN A 354 -17.65 -0.60 12.36
C GLN A 354 -18.59 -1.80 12.16
N THR A 355 -18.43 -2.58 11.08
CA THR A 355 -19.30 -3.73 10.76
C THR A 355 -18.50 -4.83 10.07
N GLY A 356 -18.93 -6.09 10.17
CA GLY A 356 -18.38 -7.19 9.36
C GLY A 356 -18.87 -7.16 7.91
N ASN A 357 -20.03 -6.55 7.64
CA ASN A 357 -20.70 -6.61 6.36
C ASN A 357 -20.00 -5.77 5.28
N THR A 358 -19.42 -6.42 4.27
CA THR A 358 -18.68 -5.75 3.20
C THR A 358 -19.52 -4.77 2.37
N ARG A 359 -20.84 -4.99 2.24
CA ARG A 359 -21.74 -4.07 1.53
C ARG A 359 -21.90 -2.76 2.29
N LEU A 360 -22.06 -2.83 3.61
CA LEU A 360 -22.19 -1.67 4.47
C LEU A 360 -20.86 -0.90 4.61
N LYS A 361 -19.71 -1.60 4.64
CA LYS A 361 -18.39 -0.96 4.55
C LYS A 361 -18.23 -0.16 3.25
N LEU A 362 -18.61 -0.77 2.12
CA LEU A 362 -18.53 -0.11 0.81
C LEU A 362 -19.50 1.07 0.70
N LEU A 363 -20.70 0.95 1.29
CA LEU A 363 -21.65 2.04 1.41
C LEU A 363 -21.03 3.24 2.10
N GLN A 364 -20.53 3.09 3.34
CA GLN A 364 -19.92 4.22 4.06
C GLN A 364 -18.72 4.79 3.31
N PHE A 365 -17.88 3.93 2.72
CA PHE A 365 -16.76 4.36 1.89
C PHE A 365 -17.21 5.23 0.70
N ASN A 366 -18.28 4.83 0.01
CA ASN A 366 -18.82 5.59 -1.13
C ASN A 366 -19.38 6.95 -0.72
N TRP A 367 -19.93 7.06 0.50
CA TRP A 367 -20.35 8.34 1.08
C TRP A 367 -19.12 9.23 1.29
N LEU A 368 -18.14 8.76 2.07
CA LEU A 368 -16.92 9.53 2.35
C LEU A 368 -16.18 9.97 1.09
N MET A 369 -16.05 9.07 0.10
CA MET A 369 -15.35 9.36 -1.16
C MET A 369 -16.20 10.11 -2.19
N ARG A 370 -17.44 10.49 -1.85
CA ARG A 370 -18.37 11.27 -2.68
C ARG A 370 -18.64 10.60 -4.05
N VAL A 371 -18.83 9.28 -4.04
CA VAL A 371 -18.94 8.43 -5.25
C VAL A 371 -20.31 8.52 -5.92
N TYR A 372 -21.35 8.90 -5.18
CA TYR A 372 -22.71 9.01 -5.71
C TYR A 372 -22.80 10.07 -6.81
N ILE A 373 -23.62 9.76 -7.81
CA ILE A 373 -23.94 10.64 -8.93
C ILE A 373 -25.22 11.40 -8.52
N THR A 374 -25.09 12.71 -8.37
CA THR A 374 -26.17 13.62 -7.95
C THR A 374 -26.79 14.30 -9.18
N PRO A 375 -27.99 14.89 -9.07
CA PRO A 375 -28.59 15.70 -10.14
C PRO A 375 -27.63 16.79 -10.67
N GLU A 376 -26.94 17.49 -9.77
CA GLU A 376 -25.89 18.45 -10.17
C GLU A 376 -24.82 17.82 -11.06
N LYS A 377 -24.33 16.62 -10.72
CA LYS A 377 -23.33 15.92 -11.55
C LYS A 377 -23.92 15.43 -12.87
N LEU A 378 -25.20 15.02 -12.89
CA LEU A 378 -25.88 14.60 -14.12
C LEU A 378 -26.06 15.77 -15.08
N ASN A 379 -26.48 16.93 -14.58
CA ASN A 379 -26.57 18.16 -15.37
C ASN A 379 -25.21 18.55 -15.98
N LYS A 380 -24.11 18.40 -15.22
CA LYS A 380 -22.74 18.59 -15.75
C LYS A 380 -22.37 17.59 -16.85
N PHE A 381 -22.96 16.40 -16.88
CA PHE A 381 -22.71 15.40 -17.94
C PHE A 381 -23.62 15.62 -19.16
N ASN A 382 -24.86 16.05 -18.93
CA ASN A 382 -25.81 16.42 -19.96
C ASN A 382 -26.68 17.56 -19.44
N MET A 383 -26.52 18.74 -20.04
CA MET A 383 -27.21 19.98 -19.64
C MET A 383 -28.74 19.91 -19.76
N GLN A 384 -29.27 18.93 -20.51
CA GLN A 384 -30.72 18.70 -20.63
C GLN A 384 -31.33 18.10 -19.37
N ILE A 385 -30.52 17.48 -18.50
CA ILE A 385 -31.00 16.91 -17.24
C ILE A 385 -31.04 18.03 -16.21
N PRO A 386 -32.16 18.29 -15.51
CA PRO A 386 -32.23 19.33 -14.49
C PRO A 386 -31.24 19.05 -13.35
N ASP A 387 -30.65 20.11 -12.79
CA ASP A 387 -29.77 20.01 -11.62
C ASP A 387 -30.55 20.03 -10.28
N ILE A 388 -31.88 20.04 -10.36
CA ILE A 388 -32.81 20.08 -9.23
C ILE A 388 -32.88 18.72 -8.53
N CYS A 389 -33.08 18.73 -7.22
CA CYS A 389 -33.28 17.53 -6.42
C CYS A 389 -34.56 16.79 -6.82
N ASN A 390 -34.43 15.50 -7.17
CA ASN A 390 -35.57 14.64 -7.50
C ASN A 390 -36.60 14.47 -6.37
N ARG A 391 -36.27 14.86 -5.13
CA ARG A 391 -37.15 14.66 -3.98
C ARG A 391 -37.95 15.91 -3.64
N CYS A 392 -37.30 17.05 -3.38
CA CYS A 392 -38.04 18.27 -3.08
C CYS A 392 -38.45 19.03 -4.34
N GLU A 393 -37.83 18.78 -5.50
CA GLU A 393 -38.13 19.48 -6.76
C GLU A 393 -37.95 21.01 -6.72
N GLU A 394 -37.28 21.52 -5.67
CA GLU A 394 -37.08 22.95 -5.42
C GLU A 394 -35.60 23.32 -5.51
N ASP A 395 -34.78 22.74 -4.63
CA ASP A 395 -33.37 23.09 -4.48
C ASP A 395 -32.46 22.32 -5.45
N LYS A 396 -31.28 22.89 -5.69
CA LYS A 396 -30.19 22.22 -6.41
C LYS A 396 -29.78 20.92 -5.71
N GLY A 397 -29.79 19.82 -6.45
CA GLY A 397 -29.42 18.47 -6.01
C GLY A 397 -27.91 18.29 -5.84
N THR A 398 -27.30 19.01 -4.90
CA THR A 398 -25.92 18.80 -4.46
C THR A 398 -25.80 17.52 -3.63
N LEU A 399 -24.57 17.04 -3.40
CA LEU A 399 -24.38 15.82 -2.60
C LEU A 399 -24.90 16.00 -1.17
N LEU A 400 -24.55 17.10 -0.49
CA LEU A 400 -25.03 17.36 0.86
C LEU A 400 -26.55 17.49 0.90
N HIS A 401 -27.17 18.11 -0.11
CA HIS A 401 -28.63 18.20 -0.20
C HIS A 401 -29.29 16.83 -0.29
N CYS A 402 -28.82 15.97 -1.20
CA CYS A 402 -29.37 14.63 -1.36
C CYS A 402 -29.13 13.69 -0.16
N LEU A 403 -28.18 14.02 0.74
CA LEU A 403 -27.82 13.19 1.90
C LEU A 403 -28.30 13.74 3.24
N TRP A 404 -28.48 15.05 3.36
CA TRP A 404 -28.74 15.72 4.63
C TRP A 404 -29.71 16.89 4.52
N SER A 405 -29.46 17.88 3.63
CA SER A 405 -30.20 19.15 3.73
C SER A 405 -31.60 19.16 3.09
N CYS A 406 -31.93 18.21 2.21
CA CYS A 406 -33.26 18.08 1.62
C CYS A 406 -34.34 17.92 2.69
N PRO A 407 -35.46 18.68 2.64
CA PRO A 407 -36.55 18.60 3.64
C PRO A 407 -37.04 17.17 3.89
N LYS A 408 -37.33 16.42 2.82
CA LYS A 408 -37.75 15.01 2.89
C LYS A 408 -36.68 14.11 3.55
N ILE A 409 -35.39 14.40 3.36
CA ILE A 409 -34.30 13.63 3.97
C ILE A 409 -34.09 14.03 5.44
N LYS A 410 -34.23 15.31 5.78
CA LYS A 410 -34.19 15.78 7.17
C LYS A 410 -35.30 15.15 8.00
N GLU A 411 -36.53 15.10 7.48
CA GLU A 411 -37.65 14.41 8.14
C GLU A 411 -37.32 12.94 8.41
N PHE A 412 -36.78 12.22 7.42
CA PHE A 412 -36.40 10.83 7.61
C PHE A 412 -35.29 10.66 8.66
N TRP A 413 -34.27 11.53 8.67
CA TRP A 413 -33.24 11.51 9.71
C TRP A 413 -33.80 11.78 11.10
N GLU A 414 -34.78 12.67 11.20
CA GLU A 414 -35.46 12.98 12.45
C GLU A 414 -36.29 11.79 12.95
N GLU A 415 -37.03 11.11 12.06
CA GLU A 415 -37.73 9.86 12.39
C GLU A 415 -36.75 8.81 12.92
N VAL A 416 -35.64 8.56 12.21
CA VAL A 416 -34.60 7.61 12.65
C VAL A 416 -34.02 8.01 14.02
N ARG A 417 -33.80 9.31 14.25
CA ARG A 417 -33.30 9.81 15.54
C ARG A 417 -34.29 9.56 16.66
N VAL A 418 -35.58 9.80 16.44
CA VAL A 418 -36.65 9.55 17.41
C VAL A 418 -36.72 8.06 17.73
N MET A 419 -36.69 7.18 16.73
CA MET A 419 -36.71 5.73 16.97
C MET A 419 -35.49 5.26 17.80
N ILE A 420 -34.28 5.74 17.46
CA ILE A 420 -33.08 5.38 18.23
C ILE A 420 -33.17 5.91 19.68
N LYS A 421 -33.73 7.12 19.87
CA LYS A 421 -33.98 7.70 21.19
C LYS A 421 -34.94 6.83 21.99
N GLU A 422 -36.02 6.35 21.38
CA GLU A 422 -37.01 5.48 22.04
C GLU A 422 -36.40 4.12 22.43
N ILE A 423 -35.70 3.47 21.50
CA ILE A 423 -35.07 2.15 21.73
C ILE A 423 -34.00 2.23 22.82
N LEU A 424 -33.14 3.25 22.81
CA LEU A 424 -32.01 3.34 23.74
C LEU A 424 -32.26 4.22 24.96
N SER A 425 -33.33 5.01 24.98
CA SER A 425 -33.58 6.06 25.98
C SER A 425 -32.46 7.12 26.05
N ILE A 426 -31.86 7.47 24.91
CA ILE A 426 -30.72 8.42 24.81
C ILE A 426 -31.07 9.61 23.93
N LYS A 427 -30.69 10.83 24.37
CA LYS A 427 -30.83 12.04 23.57
C LYS A 427 -29.71 12.16 22.54
N LEU A 428 -30.04 11.93 21.28
CA LEU A 428 -29.17 12.21 20.12
C LEU A 428 -29.41 13.61 19.56
N VAL A 429 -28.31 14.30 19.23
CA VAL A 429 -28.31 15.62 18.58
C VAL A 429 -28.34 15.44 17.06
N MET A 430 -29.09 16.28 16.34
CA MET A 430 -29.11 16.35 14.88
C MET A 430 -27.84 17.03 14.34
N ASP A 431 -26.72 16.31 14.39
CA ASP A 431 -25.41 16.78 13.89
C ASP A 431 -25.02 16.04 12.59
N PRO A 432 -24.81 16.75 11.46
CA PRO A 432 -24.37 16.12 10.22
C PRO A 432 -23.05 15.36 10.35
N LYS A 433 -22.11 15.77 11.23
CA LYS A 433 -20.85 15.03 11.43
C LYS A 433 -21.08 13.65 12.02
N LEU A 434 -22.05 13.52 12.93
CA LEU A 434 -22.44 12.23 13.47
C LEU A 434 -23.12 11.36 12.41
N PHE A 435 -24.17 11.88 11.78
CA PHE A 435 -24.98 11.09 10.85
C PHE A 435 -24.22 10.76 9.56
N LEU A 436 -23.42 11.67 9.00
CA LEU A 436 -22.71 11.43 7.73
C LEU A 436 -21.34 10.77 7.93
N LEU A 437 -20.54 11.26 8.88
CA LEU A 437 -19.14 10.85 9.06
C LEU A 437 -18.93 9.85 10.23
N GLY A 438 -19.91 9.70 11.13
CA GLY A 438 -19.78 8.85 12.32
C GLY A 438 -18.96 9.50 13.45
N LEU A 439 -18.87 10.83 13.46
CA LEU A 439 -18.12 11.60 14.44
C LEU A 439 -19.07 12.13 15.52
N TYR A 440 -18.88 11.70 16.76
CA TYR A 440 -19.72 12.11 17.88
C TYR A 440 -19.34 13.51 18.37
N PRO A 441 -20.31 14.36 18.74
CA PRO A 441 -20.06 15.63 19.40
C PRO A 441 -19.25 15.47 20.70
N ALA A 442 -18.47 16.48 21.05
CA ALA A 442 -17.75 16.52 22.32
C ALA A 442 -18.75 16.53 23.50
N GLY A 443 -18.45 15.79 24.57
CA GLY A 443 -19.29 15.71 25.77
C GLY A 443 -20.45 14.70 25.71
N CYS A 444 -20.65 13.98 24.59
CA CYS A 444 -21.66 12.92 24.53
C CYS A 444 -21.27 11.70 25.39
N ASN A 445 -21.94 11.53 26.53
CA ASN A 445 -21.77 10.38 27.42
C ASN A 445 -22.61 9.18 26.94
N ILE A 446 -22.19 8.57 25.83
CA ILE A 446 -22.80 7.37 25.25
C ILE A 446 -21.83 6.21 25.43
N ASN A 447 -22.31 5.09 25.98
CA ASN A 447 -21.47 3.94 26.26
C ASN A 447 -21.02 3.25 24.95
N HIS A 448 -20.03 2.36 25.06
CA HIS A 448 -19.45 1.71 23.88
C HIS A 448 -20.46 0.84 23.10
N PHE A 449 -21.32 0.09 23.79
CA PHE A 449 -22.30 -0.81 23.18
C PHE A 449 -23.42 -0.05 22.46
N GLU A 450 -23.89 1.04 23.08
CA GLU A 450 -24.85 1.97 22.49
C GLU A 450 -24.28 2.63 21.23
N LYS A 451 -23.00 3.04 21.24
CA LYS A 451 -22.32 3.56 20.03
C LYS A 451 -22.31 2.54 18.89
N ILE A 452 -22.13 1.25 19.18
CA ILE A 452 -22.17 0.20 18.15
C ILE A 452 -23.57 0.13 17.55
N PHE A 453 -24.62 0.09 18.37
CA PHE A 453 -26.01 0.05 17.89
C PHE A 453 -26.36 1.30 17.08
N ILE A 454 -26.05 2.50 17.59
CA ILE A 454 -26.30 3.79 16.91
C ILE A 454 -25.61 3.81 15.55
N ASN A 455 -24.33 3.44 15.49
CA ASN A 455 -23.58 3.41 14.23
C ASN A 455 -24.22 2.44 13.22
N MET A 456 -24.69 1.27 13.68
CA MET A 456 -25.40 0.32 12.81
C MET A 456 -26.76 0.86 12.34
N GLY A 457 -27.55 1.46 13.23
CA GLY A 457 -28.82 2.09 12.88
C GLY A 457 -28.67 3.20 11.85
N ILE A 458 -27.69 4.09 12.07
CA ILE A 458 -27.34 5.15 11.10
C ILE A 458 -26.88 4.54 9.78
N LEU A 459 -26.05 3.51 9.80
CA LEU A 459 -25.54 2.87 8.58
C LEU A 459 -26.65 2.21 7.75
N GLN A 460 -27.67 1.64 8.40
CA GLN A 460 -28.86 1.14 7.72
C GLN A 460 -29.72 2.27 7.18
N ALA A 461 -29.86 3.40 7.89
CA ALA A 461 -30.56 4.57 7.35
C ALA A 461 -29.87 5.11 6.09
N LYS A 462 -28.53 5.18 6.09
CA LYS A 462 -27.73 5.50 4.89
C LYS A 462 -28.02 4.52 3.74
N ARG A 463 -28.21 3.25 4.06
CA ARG A 463 -28.50 2.22 3.07
C ARG A 463 -29.87 2.44 2.44
N VAL A 464 -30.90 2.73 3.23
CA VAL A 464 -32.24 3.05 2.72
C VAL A 464 -32.20 4.27 1.80
N ILE A 465 -31.50 5.34 2.20
CA ILE A 465 -31.29 6.54 1.35
C ILE A 465 -30.60 6.17 0.02
N ALA A 466 -29.60 5.28 0.06
CA ALA A 466 -28.89 4.85 -1.12
C ALA A 466 -29.71 3.90 -2.02
N LEU A 467 -30.57 3.06 -1.45
CA LEU A 467 -31.50 2.20 -2.22
C LEU A 467 -32.59 3.03 -2.91
N THR A 468 -33.04 4.09 -2.23
CA THR A 468 -34.03 5.04 -2.74
C THR A 468 -33.38 6.25 -3.43
N TRP A 469 -32.15 6.13 -3.92
CA TRP A 469 -31.37 7.28 -4.43
C TRP A 469 -32.05 8.08 -5.54
N ARG A 470 -32.88 7.40 -6.36
CA ARG A 470 -33.59 8.00 -7.50
C ARG A 470 -35.09 8.18 -7.26
N SER A 471 -35.61 7.82 -6.08
CA SER A 471 -37.05 7.96 -5.81
C SER A 471 -37.45 9.42 -5.64
N LEU A 472 -38.70 9.73 -6.00
CA LEU A 472 -39.32 11.04 -5.78
C LEU A 472 -39.79 11.24 -4.32
N GLY A 473 -40.11 10.13 -3.65
CA GLY A 473 -40.61 10.11 -2.28
C GLY A 473 -39.53 10.17 -1.19
N LYS A 474 -39.98 10.49 0.03
CA LYS A 474 -39.20 10.36 1.28
C LYS A 474 -38.84 8.88 1.52
N PRO A 475 -37.62 8.57 2.01
CA PRO A 475 -37.29 7.21 2.45
C PRO A 475 -38.22 6.76 3.59
N SER A 476 -38.68 5.50 3.56
CA SER A 476 -39.63 5.01 4.57
C SER A 476 -38.92 4.55 5.85
N ILE A 477 -39.44 4.97 7.01
CA ILE A 477 -39.02 4.45 8.32
C ILE A 477 -39.29 2.95 8.46
N SER A 478 -40.38 2.43 7.86
CA SER A 478 -40.67 1.00 7.86
C SER A 478 -39.61 0.19 7.09
N HIS A 479 -39.06 0.77 6.01
CA HIS A 479 -37.95 0.15 5.28
C HIS A 479 -36.67 0.17 6.14
N TRP A 480 -36.41 1.25 6.88
CA TRP A 480 -35.30 1.27 7.84
C TRP A 480 -35.40 0.17 8.90
N PHE A 481 -36.57 0.00 9.52
CA PHE A 481 -36.83 -1.10 10.45
C PHE A 481 -36.60 -2.47 9.80
N LYS A 482 -37.10 -2.66 8.57
CA LYS A 482 -36.89 -3.91 7.82
C LYS A 482 -35.40 -4.20 7.61
N GLU A 483 -34.60 -3.24 7.15
CA GLU A 483 -33.16 -3.44 6.93
C GLU A 483 -32.40 -3.68 8.26
N LEU A 484 -32.83 -3.05 9.35
CA LEU A 484 -32.26 -3.26 10.67
C LEU A 484 -32.57 -4.67 11.21
N SER A 485 -33.82 -5.12 11.07
CA SER A 485 -34.24 -6.47 11.45
C SER A 485 -33.58 -7.56 10.62
N LEU A 486 -33.36 -7.35 9.32
CA LEU A 486 -32.59 -8.28 8.48
C LEU A 486 -31.11 -8.39 8.92
N CYS A 487 -30.58 -7.39 9.61
CA CYS A 487 -29.22 -7.39 10.12
C CYS A 487 -29.08 -8.22 11.41
N LEU A 488 -30.14 -8.30 12.21
CA LEU A 488 -30.13 -8.88 13.55
C LEU A 488 -29.68 -10.36 13.57
N PRO A 489 -30.22 -11.27 12.74
CA PRO A 489 -29.78 -12.68 12.72
C PRO A 489 -28.30 -12.83 12.35
N LEU A 490 -27.81 -12.03 11.38
CA LEU A 490 -26.42 -12.08 10.93
C LEU A 490 -25.46 -11.62 12.03
N GLU A 491 -25.84 -10.58 12.78
CA GLU A 491 -25.07 -10.13 13.95
C GLU A 491 -25.11 -11.19 15.06
N LYS A 492 -26.28 -11.78 15.35
CA LYS A 492 -26.41 -12.85 16.36
C LYS A 492 -25.49 -14.03 16.05
N ILE A 493 -25.50 -14.53 14.81
CA ILE A 493 -24.59 -15.61 14.37
C ILE A 493 -23.13 -15.19 14.54
N THR A 494 -22.77 -13.96 14.15
CA THR A 494 -21.39 -13.45 14.24
C THR A 494 -20.87 -13.40 15.68
N TYR A 495 -21.71 -13.00 16.64
CA TYR A 495 -21.34 -12.97 18.06
C TYR A 495 -21.36 -14.35 18.70
N THR A 496 -22.29 -15.23 18.32
CA THR A 496 -22.34 -16.62 18.78
C THR A 496 -21.10 -17.40 18.36
N LEU A 497 -20.66 -17.27 17.11
CA LEU A 497 -19.43 -17.91 16.62
C LEU A 497 -18.15 -17.43 17.32
N LYS A 498 -18.21 -16.27 18.00
CA LYS A 498 -17.09 -15.69 18.75
C LYS A 498 -17.20 -15.90 20.26
N ASP A 499 -18.19 -16.66 20.71
CA ASP A 499 -18.53 -16.87 22.12
C ASP A 499 -18.73 -15.56 22.90
N LYS A 500 -19.45 -14.61 22.27
CA LYS A 500 -19.67 -13.23 22.79
C LYS A 500 -21.15 -12.88 22.85
N GLN A 501 -21.99 -13.82 23.29
CA GLN A 501 -23.44 -13.63 23.35
C GLN A 501 -23.86 -12.52 24.32
N GLU A 502 -23.17 -12.37 25.46
CA GLU A 502 -23.46 -11.28 26.40
C GLU A 502 -23.27 -9.89 25.77
N ILE A 503 -22.26 -9.73 24.92
CA ILE A 503 -22.00 -8.47 24.21
C ILE A 503 -23.12 -8.21 23.20
N PHE A 504 -23.58 -9.25 22.49
CA PHE A 504 -24.74 -9.12 21.60
C PHE A 504 -25.96 -8.62 22.36
N GLN A 505 -26.27 -9.19 23.53
CA GLN A 505 -27.41 -8.75 24.35
C GLN A 505 -27.26 -7.31 24.85
N LYS A 506 -26.05 -6.89 25.23
CA LYS A 506 -25.78 -5.48 25.61
C LYS A 506 -25.99 -4.49 24.47
N ILE A 507 -25.82 -4.91 23.21
CA ILE A 507 -25.98 -4.05 22.02
C ILE A 507 -27.43 -4.07 21.51
N TRP A 508 -28.02 -5.27 21.35
CA TRP A 508 -29.27 -5.48 20.65
C TRP A 508 -30.46 -5.79 21.58
N GLY A 509 -30.24 -6.07 22.86
CA GLY A 509 -31.30 -6.50 23.78
C GLY A 509 -32.46 -5.51 23.88
N ARG A 510 -32.17 -4.21 23.99
CA ARG A 510 -33.21 -3.17 24.03
C ARG A 510 -34.04 -3.11 22.74
N TYR A 511 -33.42 -3.33 21.59
CA TYR A 511 -34.11 -3.38 20.30
C TYR A 511 -35.00 -4.62 20.17
N ILE A 512 -34.54 -5.77 20.66
CA ILE A 512 -35.34 -7.01 20.67
C ILE A 512 -36.57 -6.82 21.55
N GLN A 513 -36.41 -6.29 22.77
CA GLN A 513 -37.52 -5.98 23.67
C GLN A 513 -38.51 -4.99 23.04
N TYR A 514 -38.00 -3.98 22.34
CA TYR A 514 -38.85 -3.01 21.64
C TYR A 514 -39.71 -3.66 20.55
N ILE A 515 -39.12 -4.54 19.72
CA ILE A 515 -39.85 -5.32 18.71
C ILE A 515 -40.91 -6.22 19.34
N GLU A 516 -40.57 -6.90 20.44
CA GLU A 516 -41.48 -7.82 21.14
C GLU A 516 -42.68 -7.09 21.76
N ASN A 517 -42.47 -5.86 22.26
CA ASN A 517 -43.50 -5.07 22.91
C ASN A 517 -44.47 -4.35 21.95
N GLU A 518 -44.01 -3.94 20.76
CA GLU A 518 -44.87 -3.23 19.79
C GLU A 518 -45.68 -4.14 18.87
N ASP A 519 -45.67 -5.46 19.12
CA ASP A 519 -46.34 -6.48 18.28
C ASP A 519 -46.03 -6.35 16.77
N LEU A 520 -44.83 -5.83 16.45
CA LEU A 520 -44.25 -5.83 15.10
C LEU A 520 -43.83 -7.24 14.66
N SER A 521 -44.19 -8.26 15.44
CA SER A 521 -44.03 -9.69 15.20
C SER A 521 -44.60 -10.12 13.82
N GLY A 522 -45.65 -9.43 13.34
CA GLY A 522 -46.22 -9.62 12.00
C GLY A 522 -45.25 -9.31 10.84
N LEU A 523 -44.40 -8.28 10.98
CA LEU A 523 -43.39 -7.90 9.97
C LEU A 523 -42.20 -8.88 9.93
N LEU A 524 -41.99 -9.65 11.01
CA LEU A 524 -40.97 -10.69 11.10
C LEU A 524 -41.45 -12.05 10.58
N ARG A 525 -42.76 -12.36 10.65
CA ARG A 525 -43.29 -13.65 10.14
C ARG A 525 -43.18 -13.82 8.62
N GLU A 526 -43.15 -12.73 7.85
CA GLU A 526 -42.84 -12.79 6.40
C GLU A 526 -41.38 -13.18 6.10
N THR A 527 -40.49 -13.23 7.10
CA THR A 527 -39.06 -13.52 6.92
C THR A 527 -38.67 -14.98 7.14
N GLY A 528 -39.64 -15.90 7.31
CA GLY A 528 -39.36 -17.34 7.35
C GLY A 528 -38.43 -17.74 8.50
N THR A 529 -38.66 -17.19 9.69
CA THR A 529 -37.92 -17.51 10.91
C THR A 529 -38.89 -18.06 11.96
N ALA A 530 -39.10 -19.37 11.90
CA ALA A 530 -39.46 -20.21 13.05
C ALA A 530 -38.33 -21.22 13.24
#